data_AF-A0A367HTC7-F1
#
_entry.id   AF-A0A367HTC7-F1
#
_cell.length_a   1.000
_cell.length_b   1.000
_cell.length_c   1.000
_cell.angle_alpha   90.00
_cell.angle_beta   90.00
_cell.angle_gamma   90.00
#
_symmetry.space_group_name_H-M   'P 1'
#
loop_
_entity.id
_entity.type
_entity.pdbx_description
1 polymer ?
#
loop_
_entity_poly.entity_id
_entity_poly.type
_entity_poly.pdbx_seq_one_letter_code
_entity_poly.pdbx_strand_id
1 'polypeptide(L)'
;MRRPIAIVTALVLFAEACAVVLVNWVLGKVADRQHMSMAGLDPHAISTGAVVAGVLFGLFLAACGVILLIIGVRDRAPGRVARIAVIACAVVHGVLGALTVGLVGWPAFAWMMVVLALLVFVLLAYVKERPVPRDRPEDGAPGGAPAAA
;
A
#
# COMPACT_ATOMS: atom_id res chain seq x y z
N MET A 1 -0.05 -14.25 -13.52
CA MET A 1 0.31 -14.07 -12.09
C MET A 1 -0.20 -12.76 -11.48
N ARG A 2 -0.20 -11.63 -12.21
CA ARG A 2 -0.64 -10.32 -11.68
C ARG A 2 -2.07 -10.24 -11.11
N ARG A 3 -3.05 -10.92 -11.73
CA ARG A 3 -4.46 -10.95 -11.28
C ARG A 3 -4.66 -11.64 -9.93
N PRO A 4 -4.27 -12.93 -9.76
CA PRO A 4 -4.46 -13.62 -8.49
C PRO A 4 -3.69 -12.94 -7.36
N ILE A 5 -2.48 -12.43 -7.62
CA ILE A 5 -1.70 -11.70 -6.61
C ILE A 5 -2.46 -10.45 -6.15
N ALA A 6 -2.98 -9.62 -7.06
CA ALA A 6 -3.75 -8.43 -6.68
C ALA A 6 -5.00 -8.77 -5.85
N ILE A 7 -5.69 -9.86 -6.16
CA ILE A 7 -6.86 -10.32 -5.39
C ILE A 7 -6.43 -10.80 -4.01
N VAL A 8 -5.37 -11.61 -3.91
CA VAL A 8 -4.83 -12.09 -2.62
C VAL A 8 -4.38 -10.91 -1.76
N THR A 9 -3.63 -9.95 -2.32
CA THR A 9 -3.22 -8.74 -1.61
C THR A 9 -4.43 -7.96 -1.11
N ALA A 10 -5.49 -7.82 -1.91
CA ALA A 10 -6.72 -7.16 -1.48
C ALA A 10 -7.37 -7.84 -0.27
N LEU A 11 -7.49 -9.17 -0.30
CA LEU A 11 -8.05 -9.96 0.79
C LEU A 11 -7.23 -9.84 2.08
N VAL A 12 -5.90 -9.86 1.95
CA VAL A 12 -4.99 -9.64 3.08
C VAL A 12 -5.20 -8.25 3.68
N LEU A 13 -5.27 -7.20 2.87
CA LEU A 13 -5.51 -5.83 3.36
C LEU A 13 -6.88 -5.69 4.06
N PHE A 14 -7.91 -6.41 3.60
CA PHE A 14 -9.20 -6.42 4.30
C PHE A 14 -9.11 -7.10 5.66
N ALA A 15 -8.40 -8.24 5.75
CA ALA A 15 -8.17 -8.91 7.01
C ALA A 15 -7.38 -8.02 7.99
N GLU A 16 -6.35 -7.32 7.50
CA GLU A 16 -5.56 -6.39 8.30
C GLU A 16 -6.36 -5.15 8.72
N ALA A 17 -7.22 -4.62 7.85
CA ALA A 17 -8.12 -3.53 8.22
C ALA A 17 -9.01 -3.93 9.42
N CYS A 18 -9.59 -5.12 9.37
CA CYS A 18 -10.37 -5.66 10.49
C CYS A 18 -9.51 -5.86 11.75
N ALA A 19 -8.31 -6.43 11.61
CA ALA A 19 -7.40 -6.66 12.72
C ALA A 19 -6.97 -5.33 13.39
N VAL A 20 -6.59 -4.32 12.60
CA VAL A 20 -6.16 -3.01 13.10
C VAL A 20 -7.30 -2.31 13.83
N VAL A 21 -8.51 -2.31 13.30
CA VAL A 21 -9.69 -1.72 13.95
C VAL A 21 -9.98 -2.44 15.27
N LEU A 22 -10.00 -3.78 15.26
CA LEU A 22 -10.28 -4.58 16.44
C LEU A 22 -9.24 -4.35 17.55
N VAL A 23 -7.95 -4.41 17.21
CA VAL A 23 -6.85 -4.22 18.16
C VAL A 23 -6.92 -2.82 18.78
N ASN A 24 -7.06 -1.77 17.97
CA ASN A 24 -7.12 -0.40 18.48
C ASN A 24 -8.40 -0.13 19.29
N TRP A 25 -9.52 -0.73 18.91
CA TRP A 25 -10.76 -0.64 19.68
C TRP A 25 -10.62 -1.30 21.05
N VAL A 26 -10.06 -2.51 21.11
CA VAL A 26 -9.79 -3.20 22.38
C VAL A 26 -8.81 -2.41 23.25
N LEU A 27 -7.68 -1.95 22.68
CA LEU A 27 -6.71 -1.12 23.40
C LEU A 27 -7.34 0.17 23.93
N GLY A 28 -8.16 0.83 23.11
CA GLY A 28 -8.89 2.03 23.52
C GLY A 28 -9.83 1.76 24.69
N LYS A 29 -10.63 0.67 24.64
CA LYS A 29 -11.53 0.29 25.74
C LYS A 29 -10.80 -0.12 27.01
N VAL A 30 -9.65 -0.79 26.89
CA VAL A 30 -8.82 -1.16 28.05
C VAL A 30 -8.20 0.09 28.68
N ALA A 31 -7.62 0.99 27.87
CA ALA A 31 -7.04 2.24 28.36
C ALA A 31 -8.06 3.11 29.10
N ASP A 32 -9.28 3.21 28.56
CA ASP A 32 -10.41 3.95 29.17
C ASP A 32 -10.80 3.38 30.55
N ARG A 33 -10.77 2.05 30.70
CA ARG A 33 -11.13 1.36 31.95
C ARG A 33 -10.03 1.30 32.99
N GLN A 34 -8.77 1.52 32.62
CA GLN A 34 -7.62 1.37 33.53
C GLN A 34 -7.21 2.69 34.21
N HIS A 35 -7.84 3.83 33.89
CA HIS A 35 -7.54 5.17 34.45
C HIS A 35 -6.03 5.42 34.64
N MET A 36 -5.18 4.91 33.74
CA MET A 36 -3.74 5.08 33.87
C MET A 36 -3.35 6.45 33.35
N SER A 37 -3.02 7.36 34.27
CA SER A 37 -2.28 8.58 33.94
C SER A 37 -0.87 8.18 33.49
N MET A 38 -0.68 7.99 32.18
CA MET A 38 0.65 7.89 31.57
C MET A 38 1.20 9.31 31.42
N ALA A 39 2.09 9.72 32.32
CA ALA A 39 2.80 11.00 32.27
C ALA A 39 1.90 12.27 32.25
N GLY A 40 0.72 12.24 32.87
CA GLY A 40 -0.19 13.39 32.94
C GLY A 40 -1.05 13.61 31.69
N LEU A 41 -0.94 12.74 30.68
CA LEU A 41 -1.87 12.70 29.55
C LEU A 41 -3.22 12.14 30.00
N ASP A 42 -4.29 12.84 29.62
CA ASP A 42 -5.67 12.41 29.87
C ASP A 42 -5.90 11.01 29.26
N PRO A 43 -6.26 9.99 30.06
CA PRO A 43 -6.56 8.64 29.58
C PRO A 43 -7.63 8.65 28.48
N HIS A 44 -8.54 9.61 28.51
CA HIS A 44 -9.58 9.75 27.51
C HIS A 44 -9.02 10.18 26.15
N ALA A 45 -7.97 11.01 26.13
CA ALA A 45 -7.27 11.39 24.91
C ALA A 45 -6.51 10.21 24.30
N ILE A 46 -5.87 9.37 25.12
CA ILE A 46 -5.16 8.16 24.67
C ILE A 46 -6.16 7.14 24.09
N SER A 47 -7.27 6.90 24.79
CA SER A 47 -8.31 5.98 24.31
C SER A 47 -8.93 6.45 22.99
N THR A 48 -9.34 7.72 22.93
CA THR A 48 -9.92 8.32 21.72
C THR A 48 -8.93 8.30 20.57
N GLY A 49 -7.67 8.63 20.83
CA GLY A 49 -6.60 8.60 19.84
C GLY A 49 -6.40 7.20 19.25
N ALA A 50 -6.36 6.16 20.09
CA ALA A 50 -6.22 4.77 19.63
C ALA A 50 -7.39 4.37 18.73
N VAL A 51 -8.64 4.62 19.15
CA VAL A 51 -9.83 4.28 18.37
C VAL A 51 -9.85 5.02 17.02
N VAL A 52 -9.59 6.34 17.04
CA VAL A 52 -9.56 7.17 15.83
C VAL A 52 -8.46 6.69 14.88
N ALA A 53 -7.25 6.44 15.38
CA ALA A 53 -6.16 5.90 14.58
C ALA A 53 -6.55 4.55 13.96
N GLY A 54 -7.13 3.65 14.76
CA GLY A 54 -7.63 2.35 14.30
C GLY A 54 -8.62 2.47 13.15
N VAL A 55 -9.60 3.37 13.27
CA VAL A 55 -10.60 3.62 12.22
C VAL A 55 -9.95 4.22 10.97
N LEU A 56 -9.09 5.22 11.10
CA LEU A 56 -8.44 5.86 9.97
C LEU A 56 -7.54 4.89 9.20
N PHE A 57 -6.70 4.13 9.90
CA PHE A 57 -5.86 3.11 9.28
C PHE A 57 -6.72 1.99 8.67
N GLY A 58 -7.75 1.52 9.38
CA GLY A 58 -8.68 0.51 8.86
C GLY A 58 -9.37 0.93 7.57
N LEU A 59 -9.91 2.15 7.52
CA LEU A 59 -10.53 2.71 6.30
C LEU A 59 -9.52 2.87 5.17
N PHE A 60 -8.31 3.35 5.46
CA PHE A 60 -7.26 3.49 4.47
C PHE A 60 -6.83 2.14 3.87
N LEU A 61 -6.64 1.11 4.71
CA LEU A 61 -6.33 -0.24 4.26
C LEU A 61 -7.47 -0.84 3.45
N ALA A 62 -8.72 -0.68 3.89
CA ALA A 62 -9.89 -1.14 3.15
C ALA A 62 -10.01 -0.44 1.79
N ALA A 63 -9.77 0.88 1.71
CA ALA A 63 -9.76 1.61 0.45
C ALA A 63 -8.68 1.09 -0.51
N CYS A 64 -7.47 0.81 0.00
CA CYS A 64 -6.41 0.18 -0.78
C CYS A 64 -6.79 -1.24 -1.24
N GLY A 65 -7.42 -2.04 -0.37
CA GLY A 65 -7.94 -3.36 -0.70
C GLY A 65 -8.97 -3.31 -1.83
N VAL A 66 -9.93 -2.37 -1.77
CA VAL A 66 -10.91 -2.15 -2.85
C VAL A 66 -10.21 -1.78 -4.16
N ILE A 67 -9.24 -0.88 -4.13
CA ILE A 67 -8.45 -0.51 -5.32
C ILE A 67 -7.78 -1.73 -5.93
N LEU A 68 -7.10 -2.55 -5.13
CA LEU A 68 -6.41 -3.75 -5.59
C LEU A 68 -7.37 -4.82 -6.13
N LEU A 69 -8.53 -4.98 -5.50
CA LEU A 69 -9.58 -5.89 -5.96
C LEU A 69 -10.11 -5.45 -7.33
N ILE A 70 -10.39 -4.16 -7.51
CA ILE A 70 -10.82 -3.61 -8.80
C ILE A 70 -9.74 -3.83 -9.86
N ILE A 71 -8.47 -3.60 -9.54
CA ILE A 71 -7.34 -3.84 -10.45
C ILE A 71 -7.25 -5.32 -10.83
N GLY A 72 -7.33 -6.24 -9.87
CA GLY A 72 -7.24 -7.69 -10.14
C GLY A 72 -8.41 -8.24 -10.94
N VAL A 73 -9.63 -7.75 -10.68
CA VAL A 73 -10.84 -8.14 -11.41
C VAL A 73 -10.83 -7.57 -12.83
N ARG A 74 -10.56 -6.26 -12.98
CA ARG A 74 -10.57 -5.58 -14.29
C ARG A 74 -9.31 -5.81 -15.12
N ASP A 75 -8.23 -6.30 -14.52
CA ASP A 75 -6.91 -6.49 -15.11
C ASP A 75 -6.38 -5.26 -15.88
N ARG A 76 -6.64 -4.07 -15.34
CA ARG A 76 -6.20 -2.79 -15.91
C ARG A 76 -5.21 -2.10 -15.00
N ALA A 77 -4.24 -1.42 -15.60
CA ALA A 77 -3.23 -0.66 -14.87
C ALA A 77 -3.89 0.43 -13.97
N PRO A 78 -3.37 0.65 -12.75
CA PRO A 78 -3.88 1.65 -11.84
C PRO A 78 -3.72 3.07 -12.41
N GLY A 79 -4.73 3.91 -12.19
CA GLY A 79 -4.60 5.36 -12.37
C GLY A 79 -3.61 5.98 -11.36
N ARG A 80 -3.26 7.25 -11.56
CA ARG A 80 -2.25 7.94 -10.72
C ARG A 80 -2.63 7.96 -9.24
N VAL A 81 -3.89 8.25 -8.91
CA VAL A 81 -4.38 8.30 -7.53
C VAL A 81 -4.30 6.91 -6.86
N ALA A 82 -4.78 5.87 -7.55
CA ALA A 82 -4.70 4.49 -7.07
C ALA A 82 -3.24 4.08 -6.79
N ARG A 83 -2.31 4.44 -7.67
CA ARG A 83 -0.88 4.17 -7.49
C ARG A 83 -0.33 4.88 -6.26
N ILE A 84 -0.65 6.16 -6.05
CA ILE A 84 -0.19 6.92 -4.87
C ILE A 84 -0.72 6.28 -3.59
N ALA A 85 -2.01 5.92 -3.54
CA ALA A 85 -2.60 5.28 -2.37
C ALA A 85 -1.90 3.96 -2.01
N VAL A 86 -1.65 3.09 -3.00
CA VAL A 86 -0.95 1.81 -2.79
C VAL A 86 0.52 2.03 -2.40
N ILE A 87 1.20 3.03 -2.95
CA ILE A 87 2.56 3.40 -2.51
C ILE A 87 2.54 3.87 -1.06
N ALA A 88 1.61 4.75 -0.68
CA ALA A 88 1.48 5.20 0.71
C ALA A 88 1.21 4.02 1.65
N CYS A 89 0.38 3.07 1.23
CA CYS A 89 0.13 1.82 1.97
C CYS A 89 1.41 0.99 2.15
N ALA A 90 2.21 0.84 1.09
CA ALA A 90 3.49 0.15 1.17
C ALA A 90 4.47 0.87 2.12
N VAL A 91 4.53 2.20 2.10
CA VAL A 91 5.36 2.98 3.03
C VAL A 91 4.92 2.76 4.48
N VAL A 92 3.61 2.80 4.76
CA VAL A 92 3.07 2.50 6.10
C VAL A 92 3.48 1.10 6.56
N HIS A 93 3.39 0.09 5.69
CA HIS A 93 3.84 -1.27 6.02
C HIS A 93 5.35 -1.36 6.25
N GLY A 94 6.15 -0.62 5.49
CA GLY A 94 7.60 -0.54 5.70
C GLY A 94 7.94 0.04 7.07
N VAL A 95 7.29 1.14 7.47
CA VAL A 95 7.46 1.76 8.79
C VAL A 95 7.01 0.82 9.90
N LEU A 96 5.82 0.21 9.77
CA LEU A 96 5.32 -0.77 10.74
C LEU A 96 6.23 -2.01 10.82
N GLY A 97 6.77 -2.48 9.70
CA GLY A 97 7.78 -3.54 9.66
C GLY A 97 9.01 -3.17 10.51
N ALA A 98 9.57 -1.98 10.30
CA ALA A 98 10.71 -1.51 11.09
C ALA A 98 10.41 -1.39 12.59
N LEU A 99 9.18 -1.02 12.98
CA LEU A 99 8.78 -0.97 14.39
C LEU A 99 8.58 -2.37 14.98
N THR A 100 7.96 -3.29 14.23
CA THR A 100 7.62 -4.63 14.71
C THR A 100 8.83 -5.50 15.01
N VAL A 101 9.96 -5.34 14.28
CA VAL A 101 11.18 -6.12 14.57
C VAL A 101 11.76 -5.79 15.95
N GLY A 102 11.64 -4.54 16.41
CA GLY A 102 12.14 -4.11 17.72
C GLY A 102 11.14 -4.26 18.87
N LEU A 103 9.85 -4.03 18.60
CA LEU A 103 8.82 -3.93 19.66
C LEU A 103 7.96 -5.18 19.84
N VAL A 104 7.80 -6.00 18.78
CA VAL A 104 6.82 -7.10 18.77
C VAL A 104 7.49 -8.46 18.57
N GLY A 105 8.42 -8.55 17.63
CA GLY A 105 9.23 -9.74 17.37
C GLY A 105 9.26 -10.17 15.91
N TRP A 106 10.11 -11.16 15.63
CA TRP A 106 10.38 -11.68 14.28
C TRP A 106 9.15 -12.15 13.50
N PRO A 107 8.17 -12.88 14.08
CA PRO A 107 7.00 -13.33 13.32
C PRO A 107 6.16 -12.18 12.78
N ALA A 108 5.95 -11.12 13.58
CA ALA A 108 5.20 -9.94 13.16
C ALA A 108 5.95 -9.20 12.04
N PHE A 109 7.27 -9.04 12.18
CA PHE A 109 8.10 -8.48 11.12
C PHE A 109 8.00 -9.27 9.82
N ALA A 110 8.10 -10.61 9.87
CA ALA A 110 8.00 -11.46 8.70
C ALA A 110 6.64 -11.30 8.01
N TRP A 111 5.54 -11.25 8.77
CA TRP A 111 4.21 -10.97 8.24
C TRP A 111 4.16 -9.62 7.51
N MET A 112 4.64 -8.55 8.14
CA MET A 112 4.70 -7.21 7.54
C MET A 112 5.50 -7.21 6.23
N MET A 113 6.61 -7.95 6.16
CA MET A 113 7.42 -8.07 4.95
C MET A 113 6.72 -8.85 3.85
N VAL A 114 5.93 -9.87 4.17
CA VAL A 114 5.09 -10.58 3.18
C VAL A 114 4.07 -9.63 2.57
N VAL A 115 3.35 -8.85 3.37
CA VAL A 115 2.36 -7.90 2.86
C VAL A 115 3.02 -6.78 2.04
N LEU A 116 4.16 -6.26 2.50
CA LEU A 116 4.94 -5.29 1.75
C LEU A 116 5.39 -5.85 0.40
N ALA A 117 5.89 -7.09 0.37
CA ALA A 117 6.31 -7.75 -0.85
C ALA A 117 5.13 -7.92 -1.83
N LEU A 118 3.95 -8.29 -1.33
CA LEU A 118 2.73 -8.38 -2.13
C LEU A 118 2.34 -7.02 -2.74
N LEU A 119 2.36 -5.94 -1.95
CA LEU A 119 2.06 -4.58 -2.42
C LEU A 119 3.03 -4.13 -3.52
N VAL A 120 4.33 -4.31 -3.29
CA VAL A 120 5.38 -3.98 -4.27
C VAL A 120 5.23 -4.83 -5.52
N PHE A 121 4.95 -6.13 -5.38
CA PHE A 121 4.73 -7.01 -6.52
C PHE A 121 3.58 -6.48 -7.39
N VAL A 122 2.45 -6.08 -6.81
CA VAL A 122 1.33 -5.51 -7.59
C VAL A 122 1.76 -4.21 -8.29
N LEU A 123 2.47 -3.31 -7.60
CA LEU A 123 2.95 -2.06 -8.21
C LEU A 123 3.86 -2.30 -9.42
N LEU A 124 4.75 -3.31 -9.34
CA LEU A 124 5.64 -3.69 -10.43
C LEU A 124 4.89 -4.42 -11.55
N ALA A 125 3.98 -5.33 -11.21
CA ALA A 125 3.25 -6.15 -12.17
C ALA A 125 2.23 -5.35 -13.01
N TYR A 126 1.79 -4.19 -12.52
CA TYR A 126 0.90 -3.26 -13.24
C TYR A 126 1.58 -1.93 -13.57
N VAL A 127 2.93 -1.89 -13.62
CA VAL A 127 3.62 -0.71 -14.13
C VAL A 127 3.21 -0.53 -15.60
N LYS A 128 2.64 0.64 -15.91
CA LYS A 128 2.45 1.02 -17.31
C LYS A 128 3.85 1.32 -17.85
N GLU A 129 4.31 0.56 -18.82
CA GLU A 129 5.51 0.90 -19.59
C GLU A 129 5.40 2.37 -19.98
N ARG A 130 6.33 3.20 -19.48
CA ARG A 130 6.46 4.55 -20.04
C ARG A 130 6.73 4.35 -21.53
N PRO A 131 6.13 5.14 -22.43
CA PRO A 131 6.62 5.17 -23.80
C PRO A 131 8.11 5.47 -23.72
N VAL A 132 8.94 4.51 -24.14
CA VAL A 132 10.33 4.79 -24.47
C VAL A 132 10.25 5.98 -25.43
N PRO A 133 10.96 7.10 -25.19
CA PRO A 133 11.08 8.14 -26.20
C PRO A 133 11.58 7.43 -27.46
N ARG A 134 10.73 7.28 -28.48
CA ARG A 134 11.21 6.79 -29.77
C ARG A 134 12.29 7.75 -30.16
N ASP A 135 13.50 7.22 -30.34
CA ASP A 135 14.59 7.98 -30.94
C ASP A 135 14.01 8.76 -32.12
N ARG A 136 14.16 10.07 -32.02
CA ARG A 136 13.74 11.01 -33.04
C ARG A 136 14.36 10.50 -34.36
N PRO A 137 13.60 10.31 -35.45
CA PRO A 137 14.20 9.95 -36.71
C PRO A 137 15.29 10.98 -37.01
N GLU A 138 16.50 10.52 -37.32
CA GLU A 138 17.49 11.37 -37.96
C GLU A 138 16.91 11.74 -39.33
N ASP A 139 16.22 12.88 -39.37
CA ASP A 139 15.85 13.56 -40.60
C ASP A 139 17.14 13.91 -41.34
N GLY A 140 17.45 13.21 -42.44
CA GLY A 140 18.51 13.66 -43.34
C GLY A 140 19.18 12.66 -44.27
N ALA A 141 18.45 11.76 -44.93
CA ALA A 141 18.97 11.17 -46.17
C ALA A 141 17.86 10.89 -47.18
N PRO A 142 17.70 11.73 -48.22
CA PRO A 142 17.10 11.29 -49.47
C PRO A 142 18.17 10.59 -50.30
N GLY A 143 17.94 9.32 -50.57
CA GLY A 143 18.71 8.51 -51.50
C GLY A 143 18.84 9.14 -52.89
N GLY A 144 19.89 8.72 -53.58
CA GLY A 144 20.30 9.23 -54.87
C GLY A 144 19.24 9.13 -55.97
N ALA A 145 19.42 10.01 -56.95
CA ALA A 145 18.89 9.84 -58.30
C ALA A 145 20.02 9.35 -59.23
N PRO A 146 19.76 8.41 -60.16
CA PRO A 146 20.72 7.99 -61.16
C PRO A 146 20.72 8.90 -62.41
N ALA A 147 21.93 9.12 -62.94
CA ALA A 147 22.38 9.43 -64.32
C ALA A 147 21.58 10.39 -65.24
N ALA A 148 22.27 11.40 -65.78
CA ALA A 148 22.16 11.82 -67.19
C ALA A 148 23.39 12.63 -67.67
N ALA A 149 23.99 12.13 -68.76
CA ALA A 149 24.86 12.74 -69.79
C ALA A 149 26.11 13.56 -69.38
#